data_AF-A0A091S7S4-F1
#
_entry.id   AF-A0A091S7S4-F1
#
_cell.length_a   1.000
_cell.length_b   1.000
_cell.length_c   1.000
_cell.angle_alpha   90.00
_cell.angle_beta   90.00
_cell.angle_gamma   90.00
#
_symmetry.space_group_name_H-M   'P 1'
#
loop_
_entity.id
_entity.type
_entity.pdbx_description
1 polymer ?
#
loop_
_entity_poly.entity_id
_entity_poly.type
_entity_poly.pdbx_seq_one_letter_code
_entity_poly.pdbx_strand_id
1 'polypeptide(L)'
;RQYVRDAVVGSMGLKPTGRLCSVTKARGLRACRGKLRDTILDWEDSLPDRDLTLADEACRKADLSITLGTSLQIKPSGNLPLITKKRGGKLVIVNLQATKHDKQADLRIHAYVDDVMTKLMKHLGLEVPEWTGPMVVEHAELSKPEQLCRFEAGARGPCKEELLSQHNGTGGLSPDLGTMLVERRDSLKHECPSPDMGPTTVKKVKVEPLLT
;
A
#
# COMPACT_ATOMS: atom_id res chain seq x y z
N ARG A 1 -8.70 -15.42 -16.33
CA ARG A 1 -7.67 -16.14 -15.55
C ARG A 1 -6.32 -15.64 -16.01
N GLN A 2 -5.50 -15.13 -15.11
CA GLN A 2 -4.11 -14.76 -15.37
C GLN A 2 -3.21 -16.00 -15.21
N TYR A 3 -1.97 -15.90 -15.69
CA TYR A 3 -0.96 -16.94 -15.57
C TYR A 3 0.36 -16.28 -15.19
N VAL A 4 0.79 -16.42 -13.94
CA VAL A 4 2.15 -16.05 -13.53
C VAL A 4 3.13 -17.01 -14.21
N ARG A 5 4.29 -16.49 -14.63
CA ARG A 5 5.33 -17.23 -15.35
C ARG A 5 6.66 -17.09 -14.61
N ASP A 6 7.48 -18.12 -14.76
CA ASP A 6 8.88 -18.21 -14.34
C ASP A 6 9.80 -17.31 -15.18
N ALA A 7 9.50 -17.17 -16.48
CA ALA A 7 10.21 -16.29 -17.40
C ALA A 7 9.34 -15.12 -17.88
N VAL A 8 10.00 -14.02 -18.27
CA VAL A 8 9.35 -12.83 -18.84
C VAL A 8 8.57 -13.16 -20.12
N VAL A 9 7.47 -12.44 -20.34
CA VAL A 9 6.70 -12.53 -21.58
C VAL A 9 7.33 -11.61 -22.61
N GLY A 10 7.78 -12.15 -23.75
CA GLY A 10 8.47 -11.39 -24.80
C GLY A 10 7.58 -10.48 -25.66
N SER A 11 6.40 -10.09 -25.17
CA SER A 11 5.48 -9.16 -25.84
C SER A 11 5.01 -8.08 -24.86
N MET A 12 4.68 -6.89 -25.40
CA MET A 12 4.22 -5.73 -24.65
C MET A 12 3.14 -4.99 -25.43
N GLY A 13 2.23 -4.29 -24.75
CA GLY A 13 1.09 -3.59 -25.34
C GLY A 13 -0.10 -4.53 -25.58
N LEU A 14 -0.40 -5.40 -24.60
CA LEU A 14 -1.51 -6.36 -24.61
C LEU A 14 -1.54 -7.28 -25.86
N LYS A 15 -0.36 -7.62 -26.37
CA LYS A 15 -0.17 -8.37 -27.62
C LYS A 15 -0.28 -9.88 -27.39
N PRO A 16 -0.67 -10.69 -28.41
CA PRO A 16 -0.77 -12.14 -28.27
C PRO A 16 0.60 -12.80 -28.03
N THR A 17 0.70 -13.61 -26.98
CA THR A 17 1.94 -14.30 -26.54
C THR A 17 2.24 -15.59 -27.31
N GLY A 18 1.44 -15.93 -28.34
CA GLY A 18 1.43 -17.24 -29.02
C GLY A 18 0.83 -18.40 -28.21
N ARG A 19 0.73 -18.29 -26.87
CA ARG A 19 0.21 -19.35 -25.99
C ARG A 19 -1.31 -19.33 -25.89
N LEU A 20 -1.91 -20.48 -25.54
CA LEU A 20 -3.37 -20.65 -25.39
C LEU A 20 -3.78 -20.93 -23.93
N CYS A 21 -5.02 -20.57 -23.60
CA CYS A 21 -5.64 -20.82 -22.30
C CYS A 21 -5.95 -22.30 -22.09
N SER A 22 -5.36 -22.91 -21.05
CA SER A 22 -5.50 -24.34 -20.70
C SER A 22 -6.74 -24.66 -19.84
N VAL A 23 -7.53 -23.66 -19.45
CA VAL A 23 -8.72 -23.87 -18.61
C VAL A 23 -9.79 -24.69 -19.32
N THR A 24 -10.12 -25.86 -18.78
CA THR A 24 -11.34 -26.61 -19.11
C THR A 24 -12.56 -25.89 -18.51
N LYS A 25 -13.62 -25.72 -19.30
CA LYS A 25 -14.85 -25.09 -18.82
C LYS A 25 -15.61 -26.07 -17.92
N ALA A 26 -16.08 -25.61 -16.77
CA ALA A 26 -16.93 -26.42 -15.89
C ALA A 26 -18.19 -26.90 -16.65
N ARG A 27 -18.70 -28.10 -16.30
CA ARG A 27 -19.74 -28.88 -17.03
C ARG A 27 -19.29 -29.57 -18.33
N GLY A 28 -18.03 -29.99 -18.45
CA GLY A 28 -17.58 -30.88 -19.54
C GLY A 28 -17.51 -30.25 -20.93
N LEU A 29 -17.65 -28.93 -21.05
CA LEU A 29 -17.46 -28.22 -22.31
C LEU A 29 -15.98 -28.16 -22.72
N ARG A 30 -15.75 -28.04 -24.03
CA ARG A 30 -14.41 -27.93 -24.64
C ARG A 30 -13.52 -26.90 -23.91
N ALA A 31 -12.22 -27.20 -23.84
CA ALA A 31 -11.20 -26.31 -23.29
C ALA A 31 -11.28 -24.89 -23.88
N CYS A 32 -10.98 -23.89 -23.07
CA CYS A 32 -11.13 -22.47 -23.42
C CYS A 32 -10.40 -22.09 -24.70
N ARG A 33 -9.12 -22.50 -24.86
CA ARG A 33 -8.27 -22.26 -26.04
C ARG A 33 -8.16 -20.79 -26.48
N GLY A 34 -8.57 -19.83 -25.66
CA GLY A 34 -8.39 -18.40 -25.93
C GLY A 34 -6.91 -18.02 -26.01
N LYS A 35 -6.55 -17.12 -26.94
CA LYS A 35 -5.18 -16.62 -27.09
C LYS A 35 -4.79 -15.82 -25.84
N LEU A 36 -3.67 -16.18 -25.20
CA LEU A 36 -3.14 -15.43 -24.07
C LEU A 36 -2.43 -14.18 -24.58
N ARG A 37 -2.69 -13.04 -23.93
CA ARG A 37 -2.02 -11.76 -24.16
C ARG A 37 -1.12 -11.43 -22.98
N ASP A 38 -0.11 -10.59 -23.19
CA ASP A 38 0.61 -9.97 -22.08
C ASP A 38 -0.28 -8.95 -21.33
N THR A 39 0.21 -8.46 -20.21
CA THR A 39 -0.47 -7.48 -19.34
C THR A 39 0.34 -6.19 -19.21
N ILE A 40 1.25 -5.92 -20.14
CA ILE A 40 2.04 -4.68 -20.17
C ILE A 40 1.24 -3.68 -21.00
N LEU A 41 0.87 -2.56 -20.36
CA LEU A 41 0.08 -1.50 -20.97
C LEU A 41 0.97 -0.64 -21.88
N ASP A 42 0.47 -0.30 -23.06
CA ASP A 42 1.00 0.79 -23.89
C ASP A 42 0.42 2.14 -23.44
N TRP A 43 0.88 3.25 -24.04
CA TRP A 43 0.50 4.61 -23.63
C TRP A 43 -0.99 4.94 -23.77
N GLU A 44 -1.69 4.25 -24.67
CA GLU A 44 -3.12 4.44 -24.96
C GLU A 44 -4.01 3.44 -24.21
N ASP A 45 -3.43 2.44 -23.53
CA ASP A 45 -4.19 1.40 -22.84
C ASP A 45 -4.75 1.89 -21.49
N SER A 46 -6.04 1.60 -21.25
CA SER A 46 -6.66 1.77 -19.94
C SER A 46 -6.05 0.82 -18.90
N LEU A 47 -5.92 1.29 -17.66
CA LEU A 47 -5.62 0.43 -16.52
C LEU A 47 -6.69 -0.67 -16.34
N PRO A 48 -6.33 -1.86 -15.83
CA PRO A 48 -7.30 -2.90 -15.51
C PRO A 48 -8.28 -2.46 -14.41
N ASP A 49 -9.57 -2.44 -14.72
CA ASP A 49 -10.64 -1.90 -13.87
C ASP A 49 -10.67 -2.50 -12.46
N ARG A 50 -10.47 -3.82 -12.34
CA ARG A 50 -10.51 -4.55 -11.06
C ARG A 50 -9.43 -4.03 -10.11
N ASP A 51 -8.19 -3.99 -10.59
CA ASP A 51 -7.03 -3.60 -9.79
C ASP A 51 -7.07 -2.10 -9.46
N LEU A 52 -7.53 -1.26 -10.40
CA LEU A 52 -7.75 0.17 -10.14
C LEU A 52 -8.86 0.42 -9.11
N THR A 53 -9.98 -0.33 -9.18
CA THR A 53 -11.08 -0.22 -8.20
C THR A 53 -10.64 -0.64 -6.82
N LEU A 54 -9.92 -1.76 -6.69
CA LEU A 54 -9.39 -2.24 -5.41
C LEU A 54 -8.37 -1.24 -4.81
N ALA A 55 -7.52 -0.63 -5.63
CA ALA A 55 -6.56 0.38 -5.18
C ALA A 55 -7.24 1.70 -4.75
N ASP A 56 -8.26 2.16 -5.50
CA ASP A 56 -9.09 3.31 -5.13
C ASP A 56 -9.84 3.04 -3.81
N GLU A 57 -10.48 1.89 -3.66
CA GLU A 57 -11.14 1.47 -2.40
C GLU A 57 -10.19 1.40 -1.21
N ALA A 58 -8.98 0.88 -1.38
CA ALA A 58 -7.96 0.82 -0.33
C ALA A 58 -7.54 2.24 0.08
N CYS A 59 -7.23 3.11 -0.88
CA CYS A 59 -6.87 4.52 -0.60
C CYS A 59 -8.05 5.30 0.03
N ARG A 60 -9.30 4.93 -0.26
CA ARG A 60 -10.51 5.50 0.37
C ARG A 60 -10.70 5.10 1.83
N LYS A 61 -10.17 3.94 2.25
CA LYS A 61 -10.32 3.37 3.59
C LYS A 61 -9.11 3.67 4.48
N ALA A 62 -7.94 3.88 3.88
CA ALA A 62 -6.70 4.20 4.59
C ALA A 62 -6.76 5.55 5.32
N ASP A 63 -6.15 5.59 6.50
CA ASP A 63 -5.81 6.79 7.28
C ASP A 63 -4.37 7.26 7.04
N LEU A 64 -3.53 6.41 6.44
CA LEU A 64 -2.15 6.68 6.05
C LEU A 64 -1.86 6.08 4.66
N SER A 65 -1.30 6.88 3.76
CA SER A 65 -0.75 6.43 2.48
C SER A 65 0.74 6.74 2.40
N ILE A 66 1.55 5.75 2.05
CA ILE A 66 3.01 5.88 1.92
C ILE A 66 3.39 5.56 0.47
N THR A 67 4.08 6.48 -0.19
CA THR A 67 4.58 6.27 -1.56
C THR A 67 6.10 6.08 -1.55
N LEU A 68 6.58 4.98 -2.10
CA LEU A 68 8.01 4.65 -2.16
C LEU A 68 8.49 4.67 -3.61
N GLY A 69 9.57 5.39 -3.90
CA GLY A 69 10.30 5.31 -5.18
C GLY A 69 9.50 5.70 -6.44
N THR A 70 8.53 6.61 -6.32
CA THR A 70 7.68 7.04 -7.45
C THR A 70 7.58 8.57 -7.54
N SER A 71 7.67 9.11 -8.75
CA SER A 71 7.51 10.55 -9.04
C SER A 71 6.04 11.01 -9.04
N LEU A 72 5.08 10.07 -8.96
CA LEU A 72 3.63 10.29 -8.97
C LEU A 72 3.11 11.02 -10.23
N GLN A 73 3.85 10.99 -11.33
CA GLN A 73 3.51 11.77 -12.53
C GLN A 73 2.36 11.17 -13.36
N ILE A 74 2.35 9.85 -13.53
CA ILE A 74 1.39 9.10 -14.36
C ILE A 74 -0.01 9.10 -13.72
N LYS A 75 -1.04 9.36 -14.52
CA LYS A 75 -2.45 9.32 -14.09
C LYS A 75 -3.13 8.05 -14.61
N PRO A 76 -4.12 7.48 -13.89
CA PRO A 76 -4.60 7.92 -12.57
C PRO A 76 -3.71 7.46 -11.40
N SER A 77 -2.78 6.52 -11.58
CA SER A 77 -2.04 5.85 -10.50
C SER A 77 -1.38 6.78 -9.48
N GLY A 78 -0.68 7.83 -9.95
CA GLY A 78 -0.04 8.82 -9.08
C GLY A 78 -1.00 9.70 -8.28
N ASN A 79 -2.29 9.73 -8.62
CA ASN A 79 -3.31 10.45 -7.86
C ASN A 79 -3.92 9.60 -6.72
N LEU A 80 -3.75 8.27 -6.72
CA LEU A 80 -4.36 7.38 -5.72
C LEU A 80 -4.03 7.76 -4.26
N PRO A 81 -2.77 8.08 -3.90
CA PRO A 81 -2.41 8.50 -2.53
C PRO A 81 -3.11 9.79 -2.08
N LEU A 82 -3.54 10.64 -3.01
CA LEU A 82 -4.29 11.86 -2.69
C LEU A 82 -5.72 11.58 -2.22
N ILE A 83 -6.27 10.41 -2.53
CA ILE A 83 -7.61 10.01 -2.09
C ILE A 83 -7.64 9.88 -0.57
N THR A 84 -6.60 9.25 0.01
CA THR A 84 -6.37 9.18 1.46
C THR A 84 -6.27 10.57 2.07
N LYS A 85 -5.45 11.46 1.48
CA LYS A 85 -5.28 12.84 1.97
C LYS A 85 -6.57 13.65 1.95
N LYS A 86 -7.38 13.52 0.88
CA LYS A 86 -8.69 14.17 0.74
C LYS A 86 -9.75 13.69 1.74
N ARG A 87 -9.54 12.54 2.37
CA ARG A 87 -10.42 11.98 3.40
C ARG A 87 -9.96 12.27 4.84
N GLY A 88 -8.93 13.11 5.00
CA GLY A 88 -8.36 13.44 6.32
C GLY A 88 -7.23 12.51 6.75
N GLY A 89 -6.88 11.51 5.95
CA GLY A 89 -5.69 10.69 6.17
C GLY A 89 -4.39 11.45 5.89
N LYS A 90 -3.26 10.85 6.25
CA LYS A 90 -1.91 11.38 6.06
C LYS A 90 -1.26 10.82 4.80
N LEU A 91 -0.39 11.62 4.17
CA LEU A 91 0.40 11.23 3.01
C LEU A 91 1.90 11.37 3.31
N VAL A 92 2.64 10.28 3.16
CA VAL A 92 4.11 10.24 3.30
C VAL A 92 4.72 9.91 1.95
N ILE A 93 5.71 10.69 1.53
CA ILE A 93 6.43 10.50 0.27
C ILE A 93 7.90 10.22 0.55
N VAL A 94 8.40 9.08 0.08
CA VAL A 94 9.81 8.67 0.13
C VAL A 94 10.35 8.54 -1.28
N ASN A 95 11.15 9.51 -1.73
CA ASN A 95 11.73 9.53 -3.06
C ASN A 95 12.98 10.42 -3.11
N LEU A 96 13.99 10.05 -3.91
CA LEU A 96 15.21 10.85 -4.07
C LEU A 96 14.97 12.17 -4.82
N GLN A 97 14.00 12.17 -5.75
CA GLN A 97 13.65 13.33 -6.57
C GLN A 97 12.32 13.95 -6.12
N ALA A 98 12.12 15.24 -6.43
CA ALA A 98 10.83 15.89 -6.23
C ALA A 98 9.69 15.16 -6.96
N THR A 99 8.53 15.06 -6.32
CA THR A 99 7.34 14.40 -6.88
C THR A 99 6.27 15.42 -7.26
N LYS A 100 5.33 14.99 -8.11
CA LYS A 100 4.18 15.82 -8.53
C LYS A 100 3.33 16.33 -7.37
N HIS A 101 3.36 15.65 -6.22
CA HIS A 101 2.44 15.87 -5.11
C HIS A 101 3.11 16.26 -3.80
N ASP A 102 4.39 16.66 -3.84
CA ASP A 102 5.17 17.07 -2.66
C ASP A 102 4.47 18.10 -1.76
N LYS A 103 3.71 19.03 -2.35
CA LYS A 103 2.95 20.06 -1.62
C LYS A 103 1.77 19.52 -0.81
N GLN A 104 1.35 18.28 -1.04
CA GLN A 104 0.21 17.63 -0.40
C GLN A 104 0.63 16.59 0.66
N ALA A 105 1.93 16.31 0.76
CA ALA A 105 2.48 15.36 1.72
C ALA A 105 2.64 15.98 3.12
N ASP A 106 2.27 15.22 4.15
CA ASP A 106 2.50 15.54 5.55
C ASP A 106 3.97 15.33 5.95
N LEU A 107 4.65 14.37 5.30
CA LEU A 107 6.07 14.09 5.48
C LEU A 107 6.72 13.75 4.13
N ARG A 108 7.89 14.33 3.88
CA ARG A 108 8.73 14.05 2.71
C ARG A 108 10.10 13.60 3.16
N ILE A 109 10.57 12.48 2.63
CA ILE A 109 11.86 11.87 2.95
C ILE A 109 12.66 11.71 1.66
N HIS A 110 13.71 12.52 1.51
CA HIS A 110 14.61 12.48 0.36
C HIS A 110 15.82 11.60 0.67
N ALA A 111 15.63 10.29 0.55
CA ALA A 111 16.66 9.28 0.84
C ALA A 111 16.42 8.01 0.01
N TYR A 112 17.38 7.08 0.04
CA TYR A 112 17.21 5.74 -0.52
C TYR A 112 16.11 4.99 0.25
N VAL A 113 15.21 4.32 -0.48
CA VAL A 113 14.07 3.61 0.12
C VAL A 113 14.56 2.51 1.06
N ASP A 114 15.62 1.79 0.70
CA ASP A 114 16.17 0.69 1.50
C ASP A 114 16.68 1.17 2.87
N ASP A 115 17.36 2.32 2.94
CA ASP A 115 17.80 2.93 4.21
C ASP A 115 16.61 3.31 5.09
N VAL A 116 15.57 3.90 4.48
CA VAL A 116 14.35 4.34 5.19
C VAL A 116 13.59 3.13 5.72
N MET A 117 13.39 2.11 4.90
CA MET A 117 12.68 0.89 5.30
C MET A 117 13.48 0.07 6.32
N THR A 118 14.80 -0.03 6.19
CA THR A 118 15.66 -0.72 7.17
C THR A 118 15.59 -0.04 8.55
N LYS A 119 15.65 1.30 8.59
CA LYS A 119 15.48 2.06 9.84
C LYS A 119 14.06 1.91 10.39
N LEU A 120 13.03 1.98 9.54
CA LEU A 120 11.63 1.80 9.95
C LEU A 120 11.39 0.42 10.57
N MET A 121 11.83 -0.66 9.92
CA MET A 121 11.70 -2.03 10.42
C MET A 121 12.38 -2.20 11.78
N LYS A 122 13.58 -1.63 11.95
CA LYS A 122 14.27 -1.57 13.26
C LYS A 122 13.48 -0.81 14.33
N HIS A 123 12.80 0.29 13.97
CA HIS A 123 11.94 1.03 14.89
C HIS A 123 10.62 0.30 15.22
N LEU A 124 10.12 -0.53 14.30
CA LEU A 124 8.94 -1.39 14.51
C LEU A 124 9.27 -2.68 15.27
N GLY A 125 10.55 -3.01 15.47
CA GLY A 125 10.98 -4.28 16.07
C GLY A 125 10.75 -5.49 15.16
N LEU A 126 10.71 -5.27 13.84
CA LEU A 126 10.47 -6.30 12.83
C LEU A 126 11.74 -6.59 12.04
N GLU A 127 12.01 -7.87 11.77
CA GLU A 127 13.10 -8.29 10.89
C GLU A 127 12.63 -8.35 9.44
N VAL A 128 13.54 -8.07 8.49
CA VAL A 128 13.28 -8.25 7.06
C VAL A 128 13.57 -9.71 6.70
N PRO A 129 12.59 -10.48 6.18
CA PRO A 129 12.77 -11.91 5.93
C PRO A 129 13.71 -12.17 4.74
N GLU A 130 14.44 -13.29 4.81
CA GLU A 130 15.29 -13.76 3.71
C GLU A 130 14.44 -14.23 2.51
N TRP A 131 14.90 -13.93 1.30
CA TRP A 131 14.22 -14.32 0.07
C TRP A 131 14.60 -15.73 -0.38
N THR A 132 13.64 -16.65 -0.34
CA THR A 132 13.82 -18.09 -0.66
C THR A 132 13.62 -18.44 -2.14
N GLY A 133 13.62 -17.45 -3.04
CA GLY A 133 13.42 -17.64 -4.47
C GLY A 133 11.99 -17.30 -4.96
N PRO A 134 11.70 -17.49 -6.26
CA PRO A 134 10.40 -17.14 -6.84
C PRO A 134 9.25 -18.00 -6.29
N MET A 135 8.27 -17.35 -5.66
CA MET A 135 7.07 -17.99 -5.12
C MET A 135 5.82 -17.16 -5.49
N VAL A 136 4.71 -17.84 -5.78
CA VAL A 136 3.42 -17.19 -6.06
C VAL A 136 2.47 -17.44 -4.90
N VAL A 137 1.99 -16.36 -4.27
CA VAL A 137 1.02 -16.39 -3.17
C VAL A 137 -0.25 -15.69 -3.66
N GLU A 138 -1.30 -16.47 -3.94
CA GLU A 138 -2.57 -15.96 -4.49
C GLU A 138 -3.43 -15.26 -3.41
N HIS A 139 -3.30 -15.67 -2.16
CA HIS A 139 -4.11 -15.21 -1.02
C HIS A 139 -3.24 -14.97 0.20
N ALA A 140 -3.47 -13.88 0.93
CA ALA A 140 -2.79 -13.60 2.19
C ALA A 140 -3.28 -14.54 3.31
N GLU A 141 -2.37 -14.99 4.16
CA GLU A 141 -2.71 -15.67 5.41
C GLU A 141 -3.13 -14.63 6.46
N LEU A 142 -4.14 -14.95 7.27
CA LEU A 142 -4.58 -14.08 8.37
C LEU A 142 -3.58 -14.16 9.53
N SER A 143 -2.85 -13.07 9.77
CA SER A 143 -2.01 -12.93 10.95
C SER A 143 -2.86 -12.91 12.22
N LYS A 144 -2.48 -13.73 13.21
CA LYS A 144 -3.11 -13.68 14.54
C LYS A 144 -2.79 -12.33 15.20
N PRO A 145 -3.75 -11.68 15.90
CA PRO A 145 -3.57 -10.33 16.41
C PRO A 145 -2.46 -10.21 17.48
N GLU A 146 -2.09 -11.32 18.13
CA GLU A 146 -1.10 -11.39 19.20
C GLU A 146 0.33 -11.00 18.79
N GLN A 147 0.65 -11.00 17.50
CA GLN A 147 2.01 -10.66 17.02
C GLN A 147 2.20 -9.20 16.60
N LEU A 148 1.15 -8.39 16.55
CA LEU A 148 1.23 -7.08 15.86
C LEU A 148 1.74 -5.92 16.74
N CYS A 149 1.57 -5.96 18.07
CA CYS A 149 1.82 -4.79 18.92
C CYS A 149 2.37 -5.14 20.32
N ARG A 150 3.70 -5.12 20.50
CA ARG A 150 4.32 -4.72 21.77
C ARG A 150 5.25 -3.54 21.54
N PHE A 151 4.66 -2.39 21.21
CA PHE A 151 5.37 -1.13 21.13
C PHE A 151 5.78 -0.69 22.55
N GLU A 152 7.01 -1.02 22.93
CA GLU A 152 7.64 -0.50 24.16
C GLU A 152 7.68 1.04 24.07
N ALA A 153 6.85 1.71 24.87
CA ALA A 153 6.76 3.17 24.94
C ALA A 153 7.94 3.79 25.71
N GLY A 154 9.16 3.39 25.34
CA GLY A 154 10.40 3.55 26.13
C GLY A 154 11.52 4.34 25.46
N ALA A 155 11.23 5.12 24.40
CA ALA A 155 12.24 5.90 23.68
C ALA A 155 11.86 7.38 23.49
N ARG A 156 11.35 8.04 24.54
CA ARG A 156 11.38 9.51 24.62
C ARG A 156 12.78 10.00 24.98
N GLY A 157 13.68 9.97 24.00
CA GLY A 157 14.84 10.85 24.01
C GLY A 157 14.37 12.29 23.77
N PRO A 158 14.95 13.31 24.44
CA PRO A 158 14.59 14.69 24.15
C PRO A 158 15.10 15.06 22.74
N CYS A 159 14.18 15.23 21.79
CA CYS A 159 14.48 16.04 20.61
C CYS A 159 14.80 17.44 21.12
N LYS A 160 16.08 17.82 21.08
CA LYS A 160 16.49 19.20 21.27
C LYS A 160 15.86 20.01 20.15
N GLU A 161 14.87 20.82 20.51
CA GLU A 161 14.39 21.89 19.66
C GLU A 161 15.50 22.95 19.59
N GLU A 162 16.29 22.93 18.51
CA GLU A 162 17.25 24.01 18.23
C GLU A 162 16.49 25.26 17.80
N LEU A 163 16.00 25.96 18.81
CA LEU A 163 15.46 27.31 18.72
C LEU A 163 16.59 28.29 18.31
N LEU A 164 16.74 28.51 17.00
CA LEU A 164 17.58 29.61 16.50
C LEU A 164 16.93 30.95 16.89
N SER A 165 17.45 31.54 17.95
CA SER A 165 16.89 32.72 18.61
C SER A 165 17.44 34.03 18.07
N GLN A 166 16.52 34.87 17.57
CA GLN A 166 16.58 36.34 17.49
C GLN A 166 17.63 36.94 16.52
N HIS A 167 17.34 38.00 15.77
CA HIS A 167 16.66 39.26 16.12
C HIS A 167 16.24 39.99 14.80
N ASN A 168 15.48 41.11 14.74
CA ASN A 168 14.89 42.00 15.74
C ASN A 168 13.62 42.71 15.15
N GLY A 169 12.77 43.37 15.96
CA GLY A 169 11.74 44.30 15.45
C GLY A 169 10.49 44.50 16.33
N THR A 170 10.38 45.67 16.97
CA THR A 170 9.42 46.07 18.02
C THR A 170 7.99 46.44 17.55
N GLY A 171 6.98 46.13 18.38
CA GLY A 171 5.64 46.77 18.42
C GLY A 171 4.51 46.06 17.64
N GLY A 172 3.24 46.03 18.08
CA GLY A 172 2.60 46.49 19.32
C GLY A 172 1.06 46.38 19.24
N LEU A 173 0.38 46.38 20.39
CA LEU A 173 -1.09 46.39 20.62
C LEU A 173 -1.91 45.08 20.42
N SER A 174 -2.85 44.91 21.36
CA SER A 174 -4.00 43.98 21.46
C SER A 174 -5.28 44.86 21.59
N PRO A 175 -6.53 44.36 21.82
CA PRO A 175 -7.05 42.97 21.92
C PRO A 175 -8.14 42.72 20.84
N ASP A 176 -9.18 41.86 20.90
CA ASP A 176 -9.73 40.92 21.90
C ASP A 176 -10.60 39.84 21.21
N LEU A 177 -11.09 38.85 21.98
CA LEU A 177 -12.51 38.43 22.10
C LEU A 177 -12.68 36.91 22.35
N GLY A 178 -13.33 36.56 23.47
CA GLY A 178 -14.28 35.43 23.53
C GLY A 178 -13.81 34.11 24.15
N THR A 179 -14.07 33.93 25.45
CA THR A 179 -14.03 32.62 26.14
C THR A 179 -15.44 32.18 26.54
N MET A 180 -15.82 30.91 26.33
CA MET A 180 -16.73 30.15 27.22
C MET A 180 -16.77 28.66 26.85
N LEU A 181 -17.20 27.84 27.81
CA LEU A 181 -16.87 26.42 27.95
C LEU A 181 -18.13 25.59 28.26
N VAL A 182 -18.30 24.42 27.62
CA VAL A 182 -19.28 23.39 28.05
C VAL A 182 -18.72 21.99 27.82
N GLU A 183 -18.66 21.17 28.87
CA GLU A 183 -18.51 19.71 28.77
C GLU A 183 -19.87 19.00 28.67
N ARG A 184 -19.93 17.87 27.95
CA ARG A 184 -20.42 16.61 28.56
C ARG A 184 -20.11 15.37 27.72
N ARG A 185 -19.88 14.26 28.43
CA ARG A 185 -19.85 12.89 27.91
C ARG A 185 -21.26 12.46 27.51
N ASP A 186 -21.37 11.51 26.58
CA ASP A 186 -22.11 10.28 26.92
C ASP A 186 -21.63 9.04 26.17
N SER A 187 -21.89 7.87 26.74
CA SER A 187 -21.37 6.56 26.28
C SER A 187 -22.49 5.66 25.78
N LEU A 188 -22.36 5.07 24.60
CA LEU A 188 -23.24 4.00 24.13
C LEU A 188 -22.45 2.85 23.52
N LYS A 189 -22.60 1.67 24.14
CA LYS A 189 -22.08 0.38 23.67
C LYS A 189 -23.11 -0.23 22.70
N HIS A 190 -22.67 -0.94 21.66
CA HIS A 190 -23.38 -2.13 21.22
C HIS A 190 -22.45 -3.15 20.54
N GLU A 191 -22.77 -4.42 20.76
CA GLU A 191 -21.94 -5.61 20.51
C GLU A 191 -21.90 -6.07 19.04
N CYS A 192 -20.91 -6.92 18.73
CA CYS A 192 -20.80 -7.64 17.45
C CYS A 192 -21.31 -9.09 17.59
N PRO A 193 -22.02 -9.65 16.60
CA PRO A 193 -22.35 -11.07 16.56
C PRO A 193 -21.25 -11.90 15.88
N SER A 194 -20.89 -13.04 16.48
CA SER A 194 -19.97 -14.05 15.93
C SER A 194 -20.65 -14.95 14.90
N PRO A 195 -19.90 -15.52 13.94
CA PRO A 195 -20.26 -16.80 13.34
C PRO A 195 -19.14 -17.85 13.42
N ASP A 196 -19.55 -19.04 13.83
CA ASP A 196 -18.76 -20.28 13.90
C ASP A 196 -18.64 -20.92 12.51
N MET A 197 -17.46 -21.40 12.09
CA MET A 197 -17.29 -22.36 10.98
C MET A 197 -15.94 -23.11 11.06
N GLY A 198 -15.99 -24.42 10.85
CA GLY A 198 -14.85 -25.33 11.01
C GLY A 198 -13.78 -25.31 9.89
N PRO A 199 -12.68 -26.06 10.06
CA PRO A 199 -11.48 -25.94 9.24
C PRO A 199 -11.64 -26.56 7.84
N THR A 200 -11.30 -25.77 6.81
CA THR A 200 -11.15 -26.26 5.42
C THR A 200 -9.67 -26.42 5.06
N THR A 201 -9.31 -27.51 4.38
CA THR A 201 -7.92 -27.94 4.18
C THR A 201 -7.17 -27.16 3.10
N VAL A 202 -5.92 -26.76 3.41
CA VAL A 202 -5.01 -26.06 2.49
C VAL A 202 -4.31 -27.06 1.56
N LYS A 203 -4.22 -26.75 0.26
CA LYS A 203 -3.36 -27.46 -0.69
C LYS A 203 -2.24 -26.55 -1.18
N LYS A 204 -1.01 -26.82 -0.74
CA LYS A 204 0.21 -26.26 -1.33
C LYS A 204 0.52 -27.00 -2.63
N VAL A 205 0.74 -26.28 -3.73
CA VAL A 205 1.19 -26.86 -5.00
C VAL A 205 2.64 -26.46 -5.22
N LYS A 206 3.53 -27.45 -5.26
CA LYS A 206 4.94 -27.28 -5.62
C LYS A 206 5.03 -27.14 -7.15
N VAL A 207 5.77 -26.14 -7.62
CA VAL A 207 6.05 -25.98 -9.06
C VAL A 207 7.05 -27.06 -9.46
N GLU A 208 6.68 -27.90 -10.43
CA GLU A 208 7.59 -28.91 -10.99
C GLU A 208 8.50 -28.28 -12.06
N PRO A 209 9.81 -28.59 -12.07
CA PRO A 209 10.70 -28.21 -13.15
C PRO A 209 10.46 -29.08 -14.39
N LEU A 210 10.56 -28.49 -15.58
CA LEU A 210 10.47 -29.23 -16.83
C LEU A 210 11.68 -30.14 -17.02
N LEU A 211 11.44 -31.42 -17.26
CA LEU A 211 12.38 -32.28 -17.98
C LEU A 211 12.33 -31.93 -19.48
N THR A 212 13.46 -32.16 -20.15
CA THR A 212 13.77 -31.88 -21.56
C THR A 212 12.78 -32.44 -22.56
#